data_AF-A0A653DAV2-F1
#
_entry.id   AF-A0A653DAV2-F1
#
_cell.length_a   1.000
_cell.length_b   1.000
_cell.length_c   1.000
_cell.angle_alpha   90.00
_cell.angle_beta   90.00
_cell.angle_gamma   90.00
#
_symmetry.space_group_name_H-M   'P 1'
#
loop_
_entity.id
_entity.type
_entity.pdbx_description
1 polymer ?
#
loop_
_entity_poly.entity_id
_entity_poly.type
_entity_poly.pdbx_seq_one_letter_code
_entity_poly.pdbx_strand_id
1 'polypeptide(L)'
;MGMFGIIVMVIENELSSAGVYRKDEFYSIALKTLISVSTVILLGLIVAYHALEVQLFMIDNCADDWRIAMTWQRICQISMELVICAVHPIPGHYLFVWTTKLANKNGGIGRKCVPYDVPLSLPMFLRLYLICRVMLLHSKLFTDASSRSIGALNRINFNTRFVLKTLMTICPGTVLLVFMVSLWIIASWTLRQCE
;
A
#
# COMPACT_ATOMS: atom_id res chain seq x y z
N MET A 1 5.75 6.01 -8.01
CA MET A 1 6.34 4.68 -7.76
C MET A 1 5.32 3.66 -7.27
N GLY A 2 4.55 3.91 -6.19
CA GLY A 2 3.54 2.96 -5.70
C GLY A 2 2.51 2.52 -6.77
N MET A 3 1.89 3.47 -7.47
CA MET A 3 0.95 3.18 -8.58
C MET A 3 1.60 2.40 -9.72
N PHE A 4 2.83 2.75 -10.07
CA PHE A 4 3.57 2.06 -11.14
C PHE A 4 3.78 0.58 -10.80
N GLY A 5 4.19 0.27 -9.57
CA GLY A 5 4.33 -1.12 -9.13
C GLY A 5 3.03 -1.91 -9.16
N ILE A 6 1.88 -1.29 -8.84
CA ILE A 6 0.56 -1.93 -8.91
C ILE A 6 0.17 -2.19 -10.37
N ILE A 7 0.35 -1.21 -11.26
CA ILE A 7 0.02 -1.34 -12.69
C ILE A 7 0.84 -2.45 -13.33
N VAL A 8 2.16 -2.47 -13.10
CA VAL A 8 3.04 -3.52 -13.65
C VAL A 8 2.66 -4.90 -13.11
N MET A 9 2.27 -5.01 -11.84
CA MET A 9 1.78 -6.26 -11.26
C MET A 9 0.47 -6.73 -11.90
N VAL A 10 -0.50 -5.83 -12.11
CA VAL A 10 -1.76 -6.18 -12.79
C VAL A 10 -1.49 -6.65 -14.22
N ILE A 11 -0.60 -5.95 -14.95
CA ILE A 11 -0.20 -6.34 -16.31
C ILE A 11 0.43 -7.74 -16.32
N GLU A 12 1.36 -8.04 -15.39
CA GLU A 12 2.00 -9.35 -15.30
C GLU A 12 1.00 -10.48 -15.04
N ASN A 13 0.07 -10.26 -14.10
CA ASN A 13 -0.95 -11.25 -13.78
C ASN A 13 -1.99 -11.45 -14.90
N GLU A 14 -2.39 -10.40 -15.61
CA GLU A 14 -3.31 -10.52 -16.76
C GLU A 14 -2.64 -11.19 -17.97
N LEU A 15 -1.37 -10.87 -18.26
CA LEU A 15 -0.61 -11.52 -19.33
C LEU A 15 -0.36 -13.01 -19.03
N SER A 16 -0.06 -13.33 -17.77
CA SER A 16 0.14 -14.71 -17.34
C SER A 16 -1.17 -15.51 -17.31
N SER A 17 -2.32 -14.90 -16.96
CA SER A 17 -3.61 -15.58 -16.92
C SER A 17 -4.21 -15.78 -18.31
N ALA A 18 -3.97 -14.84 -19.24
CA ALA A 18 -4.37 -14.94 -20.64
C ALA A 18 -3.53 -15.96 -21.44
N GLY A 19 -2.49 -16.55 -20.84
CA GLY A 19 -1.64 -17.56 -21.49
C GLY A 19 -0.73 -17.01 -22.60
N VAL A 20 -0.54 -15.69 -22.67
CA VAL A 20 0.28 -15.04 -23.71
C VAL A 20 1.76 -15.37 -23.54
N TYR A 21 2.23 -15.50 -22.30
CA TYR A 21 3.59 -15.93 -21.97
C TYR A 21 3.59 -16.92 -20.79
N ARG A 22 4.53 -17.88 -20.81
CA ARG A 22 4.74 -18.79 -19.67
C ARG A 22 5.53 -18.05 -18.58
N LYS A 23 5.26 -18.39 -17.30
CA LYS A 23 5.97 -17.81 -16.14
C LYS A 23 7.49 -18.06 -16.15
N ASP A 24 7.94 -19.01 -16.96
CA ASP A 24 9.35 -19.39 -17.13
C ASP A 24 10.10 -18.46 -18.13
N GLU A 25 9.38 -17.63 -18.87
CA GLU A 25 9.96 -16.78 -19.92
C GLU A 25 10.65 -15.54 -19.33
N PHE A 26 11.66 -15.04 -20.04
CA PHE A 26 12.42 -13.84 -19.68
C PHE A 26 11.52 -12.63 -19.37
N TYR A 27 10.38 -12.53 -20.04
CA TYR A 27 9.39 -11.46 -19.84
C TYR A 27 8.78 -11.44 -18.42
N SER A 28 8.43 -12.58 -17.83
CA SER A 28 7.88 -12.61 -16.46
C SER A 28 8.95 -12.22 -15.43
N ILE A 29 10.20 -12.68 -15.64
CA ILE A 29 11.34 -12.30 -14.78
C ILE A 29 11.63 -10.80 -14.91
N ALA A 30 11.61 -10.23 -16.11
CA ALA A 30 11.81 -8.81 -16.34
C ALA A 30 10.73 -7.95 -15.66
N LEU A 31 9.46 -8.35 -15.75
CA LEU A 31 8.36 -7.64 -15.08
C LEU A 31 8.47 -7.74 -13.56
N LYS A 32 8.80 -8.92 -13.01
CA LYS A 32 8.99 -9.11 -11.56
C LYS A 32 10.19 -8.35 -11.00
N THR A 33 11.28 -8.24 -11.76
CA THR A 33 12.44 -7.42 -11.37
C THR A 33 12.12 -5.92 -11.46
N LEU A 34 11.37 -5.48 -12.47
CA LEU A 34 10.90 -4.10 -12.56
C LEU A 34 10.00 -3.73 -11.37
N ILE A 35 9.12 -4.65 -10.99
CA ILE A 35 8.30 -4.53 -9.78
C ILE A 35 9.22 -4.37 -8.57
N SER A 36 10.16 -5.29 -8.33
CA SER A 36 11.05 -5.24 -7.15
C SER A 36 11.86 -3.95 -7.08
N VAL A 37 12.44 -3.48 -8.19
CA VAL A 37 13.16 -2.20 -8.27
C VAL A 37 12.24 -1.03 -7.89
N SER A 38 11.00 -1.01 -8.40
CA SER A 38 10.04 0.04 -8.04
C SER A 38 9.70 0.05 -6.54
N THR A 39 9.71 -1.12 -5.89
CA THR A 39 9.46 -1.24 -4.44
C THR A 39 10.63 -0.72 -3.61
N VAL A 40 11.87 -0.99 -4.01
CA VAL A 40 13.06 -0.48 -3.32
C VAL A 40 13.10 1.05 -3.38
N ILE A 41 12.80 1.62 -4.56
CA ILE A 41 12.70 3.08 -4.72
C ILE A 41 11.57 3.62 -3.83
N LEU A 42 10.41 2.97 -3.79
CA LEU A 42 9.29 3.37 -2.93
C LEU A 42 9.68 3.37 -1.44
N LEU A 43 10.35 2.32 -0.96
CA LEU A 43 10.81 2.23 0.43
C LEU A 43 11.79 3.37 0.76
N GLY A 44 12.74 3.65 -0.14
CA GLY A 44 13.66 4.78 0.02
C GLY A 44 12.93 6.12 0.12
N LEU A 45 11.90 6.34 -0.71
CA LEU A 45 11.06 7.53 -0.64
C LEU A 45 10.26 7.64 0.67
N ILE A 46 9.76 6.53 1.21
CA ILE A 46 9.04 6.50 2.50
C ILE A 46 10.00 6.87 3.64
N VAL A 47 11.22 6.33 3.63
CA VAL A 47 12.25 6.68 4.63
C VAL A 47 12.63 8.15 4.52
N ALA A 48 12.86 8.67 3.31
CA ALA A 48 13.16 10.07 3.08
C ALA A 48 12.03 11.00 3.55
N TYR A 49 10.77 10.62 3.30
CA TYR A 49 9.61 11.34 3.79
C TYR A 49 9.59 11.42 5.32
N HIS A 50 9.80 10.29 6.01
CA HIS A 50 9.80 10.26 7.47
C HIS A 50 11.00 11.02 8.06
N ALA A 51 12.15 11.00 7.37
CA ALA A 51 13.31 11.81 7.75
C ALA A 51 12.99 13.32 7.67
N LEU A 52 12.36 13.77 6.58
CA LEU A 52 11.90 15.16 6.43
C LEU A 52 10.87 15.53 7.51
N GLU A 53 9.94 14.63 7.84
CA GLU A 53 8.96 14.86 8.90
C GLU A 53 9.61 14.99 10.29
N VAL A 54 10.65 14.19 10.58
CA VAL A 54 11.44 14.33 11.82
C VAL A 54 12.24 15.64 11.82
N GLN A 55 12.85 16.00 10.69
CA GLN A 55 13.57 17.28 10.57
C GLN A 55 12.66 18.49 10.79
N LEU A 56 11.46 18.47 10.22
CA LEU A 56 10.48 19.54 10.43
C LEU A 56 10.11 19.67 11.91
N PHE A 57 9.87 18.55 12.59
CA PHE A 57 9.58 18.53 14.02
C PHE A 57 10.74 19.05 14.87
N MET A 58 11.99 18.72 14.51
CA MET A 58 13.17 19.25 15.19
C MET A 58 13.28 20.77 15.04
N ILE A 59 13.06 21.30 13.83
CA ILE A 59 13.10 22.74 13.55
C ILE A 59 12.01 23.47 14.36
N ASP A 60 10.78 22.95 14.38
CA ASP A 60 9.66 23.56 15.11
C ASP A 60 9.89 23.60 16.64
N ASN A 61 10.67 22.65 17.18
CA ASN A 61 10.98 22.56 18.62
C ASN A 61 12.37 23.09 18.99
N CYS A 62 13.15 23.62 18.03
CA CYS A 62 14.54 24.04 18.23
C CYS A 62 15.38 22.95 18.92
N ALA A 63 15.18 21.69 18.53
CA ALA A 63 15.86 20.54 19.11
C ALA A 63 16.94 20.03 18.14
N ASP A 64 18.19 19.98 18.59
CA ASP A 64 19.32 19.51 17.78
C ASP A 64 19.42 17.96 17.73
N ASP A 65 18.85 17.28 18.73
CA ASP A 65 18.90 15.81 18.85
C ASP A 65 17.66 15.13 18.25
N TRP A 66 17.82 14.48 17.09
CA TRP A 66 16.76 13.70 16.43
C TRP A 66 16.21 12.55 17.27
N ARG A 67 17.00 12.06 18.23
CA ARG A 67 16.60 10.99 19.16
C ARG A 67 15.45 11.43 20.05
N ILE A 68 15.37 12.72 20.38
CA ILE A 68 14.30 13.29 21.21
C ILE A 68 12.99 13.36 20.41
N ALA A 69 13.08 13.58 19.11
CA ALA A 69 11.95 13.56 18.20
C ALA A 69 11.43 12.14 17.88
N MET A 70 12.23 11.10 18.14
CA MET A 70 11.94 9.73 17.73
C MET A 70 11.34 8.89 18.87
N THR A 71 10.00 8.89 18.95
CA THR A 71 9.27 8.07 19.94
C THR A 71 9.14 6.61 19.49
N TRP A 72 9.04 5.68 20.45
CA TRP A 72 8.85 4.26 20.16
C TRP A 72 7.58 3.98 19.34
N GLN A 73 6.50 4.73 19.61
CA GLN A 73 5.26 4.65 18.85
C GLN A 73 5.46 5.02 17.37
N ARG A 74 6.21 6.10 17.09
CA ARG A 74 6.54 6.52 15.72
C ARG A 74 7.41 5.48 15.04
N ILE A 75 8.42 4.94 15.72
CA ILE A 75 9.28 3.86 15.18
C ILE A 75 8.44 2.64 14.81
N CYS A 76 7.53 2.19 15.68
CA CYS A 76 6.65 1.06 15.40
C CYS A 76 5.73 1.32 14.20
N GLN A 77 5.16 2.52 14.08
CA GLN A 77 4.32 2.88 12.93
C GLN A 77 5.12 2.90 11.62
N ILE A 78 6.30 3.52 11.62
CA ILE A 78 7.21 3.55 10.45
C ILE A 78 7.63 2.12 10.07
N SER A 79 7.98 1.29 11.06
CA SER A 79 8.36 -0.09 10.83
C SER A 79 7.20 -0.90 10.23
N MET A 80 5.98 -0.74 10.75
CA MET A 80 4.80 -1.40 10.19
C MET A 80 4.53 -0.95 8.76
N GLU A 81 4.67 0.34 8.48
CA GLU A 81 4.50 0.93 7.15
C GLU A 81 5.52 0.36 6.15
N LEU A 82 6.79 0.28 6.56
CA LEU A 82 7.86 -0.30 5.76
C LEU A 82 7.64 -1.80 5.52
N VAL A 83 7.23 -2.56 6.54
CA VAL A 83 6.94 -4.00 6.39
C VAL A 83 5.82 -4.20 5.38
N ILE A 84 4.71 -3.47 5.50
CA ILE A 84 3.58 -3.54 4.56
C ILE A 84 4.05 -3.20 3.13
N CYS A 85 4.85 -2.15 2.97
CA CYS A 85 5.35 -1.75 1.66
C CYS A 85 6.43 -2.68 1.11
N ALA A 86 7.16 -3.39 1.96
CA ALA A 86 8.21 -4.31 1.54
C ALA A 86 7.65 -5.63 1.01
N VAL A 87 6.43 -6.03 1.40
CA VAL A 87 5.80 -7.23 0.84
C VAL A 87 5.45 -6.98 -0.63
N HIS A 88 6.14 -7.69 -1.52
CA HIS A 88 5.89 -7.77 -2.95
C HIS A 88 6.20 -9.18 -3.45
N PRO A 89 5.58 -9.66 -4.55
CA PRO A 89 6.04 -10.85 -5.27
C PRO A 89 7.51 -10.66 -5.65
N ILE A 90 8.39 -11.28 -4.86
CA ILE A 90 9.83 -11.34 -5.13
C ILE A 90 10.03 -12.27 -6.34
N PRO A 91 10.89 -11.91 -7.30
CA PRO A 91 11.23 -12.79 -8.42
C PRO A 91 11.75 -14.14 -7.89
N GLY A 92 10.95 -15.18 -8.06
CA GLY A 92 11.28 -16.54 -7.65
C GLY A 92 10.10 -17.49 -7.89
N HIS A 93 10.39 -18.73 -8.34
CA HIS A 93 9.40 -19.78 -8.55
C HIS A 93 9.01 -20.42 -7.20
N TYR A 94 8.24 -19.70 -6.39
CA TYR A 94 7.65 -20.27 -5.18
C TYR A 94 6.29 -20.85 -5.55
N LEU A 95 6.17 -22.18 -5.54
CA LEU A 95 4.91 -22.89 -5.77
C LEU A 95 4.41 -23.41 -4.42
N PHE A 96 3.25 -22.94 -3.96
CA PHE A 96 2.56 -23.52 -2.80
C PHE A 96 1.55 -24.56 -3.27
N VAL A 97 1.63 -25.77 -2.74
CA VAL A 97 0.63 -26.81 -2.97
C VAL A 97 -0.49 -26.62 -1.96
N TRP A 98 -1.56 -25.90 -2.35
CA TRP A 98 -2.74 -25.75 -1.48
C TRP A 98 -3.61 -27.01 -1.59
N THR A 99 -3.67 -27.78 -0.50
CA THR A 99 -4.56 -28.94 -0.39
C THR A 99 -5.94 -28.48 0.04
N THR A 100 -6.92 -28.50 -0.87
CA THR A 100 -8.29 -28.11 -0.59
C THR A 100 -9.22 -29.30 -0.80
N LYS A 101 -10.14 -29.54 0.13
CA LYS A 101 -11.21 -30.53 -0.04
C LYS A 101 -12.31 -29.91 -0.89
N LEU A 102 -12.42 -30.33 -2.14
CA LEU A 102 -13.51 -29.88 -3.02
C LEU A 102 -14.82 -30.54 -2.56
N ALA A 103 -15.75 -29.73 -2.06
CA ALA A 103 -17.10 -30.20 -1.71
C ALA A 103 -17.91 -30.67 -2.94
N ASN A 104 -17.55 -30.22 -4.15
CA ASN A 104 -18.28 -30.49 -5.40
C ASN A 104 -17.86 -31.82 -6.11
N LYS A 105 -16.82 -32.53 -5.62
CA LYS A 105 -16.40 -33.83 -6.16
C LYS A 105 -16.26 -34.85 -5.03
N ASN A 106 -17.39 -35.28 -4.45
CA ASN A 106 -17.47 -36.40 -3.48
C ASN A 106 -16.30 -36.47 -2.45
N GLY A 107 -15.90 -35.34 -1.87
CA GLY A 107 -14.86 -35.31 -0.83
C GLY A 107 -13.43 -35.66 -1.29
N GLY A 108 -13.15 -35.70 -2.60
CA GLY A 108 -11.82 -35.93 -3.14
C GLY A 108 -10.84 -34.82 -2.76
N ILE A 109 -9.64 -35.21 -2.31
CA ILE A 109 -8.55 -34.27 -1.99
C ILE A 109 -7.98 -33.75 -3.32
N GLY A 110 -8.36 -32.53 -3.70
CA GLY A 110 -7.80 -31.84 -4.86
C GLY A 110 -6.58 -31.02 -4.45
N ARG A 111 -5.42 -31.28 -5.06
CA ARG A 111 -4.25 -30.40 -4.96
C ARG A 111 -4.39 -29.35 -6.07
N LYS A 112 -4.75 -28.10 -5.75
CA LYS A 112 -4.66 -26.98 -6.69
C LYS A 112 -3.36 -26.24 -6.36
N CYS A 113 -2.43 -26.19 -7.32
CA CYS A 113 -1.23 -25.38 -7.18
C CYS A 113 -1.68 -23.91 -7.23
N VAL A 114 -1.80 -23.26 -6.06
CA VAL A 114 -2.13 -21.84 -5.99
C VAL A 114 -0.82 -21.10 -5.82
N PRO A 115 -0.36 -20.35 -6.83
CA PRO A 115 0.90 -19.63 -6.75
C PRO A 115 0.83 -18.55 -5.65
N TYR A 116 1.95 -18.30 -4.96
CA TYR A 116 2.05 -17.26 -3.91
C TYR A 116 1.70 -15.86 -4.43
N ASP A 117 1.68 -15.68 -5.75
CA ASP A 117 1.33 -14.44 -6.45
C ASP A 117 -0.04 -13.87 -5.99
N VAL A 118 -1.03 -14.72 -5.67
CA VAL A 118 -2.38 -14.29 -5.28
C VAL A 118 -2.43 -13.72 -3.85
N PRO A 119 -2.00 -14.43 -2.78
CA PRO A 119 -1.97 -13.83 -1.44
C PRO A 119 -0.96 -12.70 -1.30
N LEU A 120 0.14 -12.68 -2.09
CA LEU A 120 1.07 -11.54 -2.13
C LEU A 120 0.58 -10.35 -2.96
N SER A 121 -0.44 -10.51 -3.80
CA SER A 121 -1.03 -9.37 -4.54
C SER A 121 -1.87 -8.47 -3.62
N LEU A 122 -2.48 -9.01 -2.56
CA LEU A 122 -3.24 -8.25 -1.56
C LEU A 122 -2.43 -7.14 -0.86
N PRO A 123 -1.23 -7.41 -0.30
CA PRO A 123 -0.40 -6.36 0.30
C PRO A 123 0.14 -5.34 -0.73
N MET A 124 0.18 -5.68 -2.02
CA MET A 124 0.46 -4.68 -3.06
C MET A 124 -0.67 -3.66 -3.22
N PHE A 125 -1.93 -4.08 -3.18
CA PHE A 125 -3.06 -3.15 -3.20
C PHE A 125 -3.15 -2.33 -1.92
N LEU A 126 -2.65 -2.85 -0.79
CA LEU A 126 -2.59 -2.07 0.45
C LEU A 126 -1.82 -0.76 0.22
N ARG A 127 -0.80 -0.73 -0.65
CA ARG A 127 -0.05 0.49 -1.02
C ARG A 127 -0.92 1.64 -1.55
N LEU A 128 -2.16 1.40 -1.97
CA LEU A 128 -3.12 2.47 -2.29
C LEU A 128 -3.37 3.42 -1.09
N TYR A 129 -3.14 2.98 0.15
CA TYR A 129 -3.20 3.87 1.32
C TYR A 129 -2.22 5.06 1.19
N LEU A 130 -1.09 4.90 0.50
CA LEU A 130 -0.12 5.98 0.26
C LEU A 130 -0.71 7.08 -0.63
N ILE A 131 -1.59 6.72 -1.58
CA ILE A 131 -2.29 7.69 -2.42
C ILE A 131 -3.27 8.49 -1.56
N CYS A 132 -4.03 7.82 -0.69
CA CYS A 132 -4.88 8.49 0.29
C CYS A 132 -4.04 9.44 1.16
N ARG A 133 -2.86 9.03 1.61
CA ARG A 133 -1.95 9.88 2.41
C ARG A 133 -1.50 11.12 1.64
N VAL A 134 -1.09 10.99 0.38
CA VAL A 134 -0.67 12.12 -0.47
C VAL A 134 -1.84 13.05 -0.81
N MET A 135 -3.00 12.48 -1.14
CA MET A 135 -4.23 13.22 -1.38
C MET A 135 -4.64 14.03 -0.15
N LEU A 136 -4.55 13.44 1.04
CA LEU A 136 -4.80 14.12 2.31
C LEU A 136 -3.76 15.23 2.55
N LEU A 137 -2.47 14.97 2.35
CA LEU A 137 -1.40 15.98 2.53
C LEU A 137 -1.55 17.19 1.59
N HIS A 138 -1.98 16.97 0.35
CA HIS A 138 -2.21 18.02 -0.65
C HIS A 138 -3.61 18.63 -0.57
N SER A 139 -4.49 18.11 0.30
CA SER A 139 -5.80 18.72 0.50
C SER A 139 -5.61 20.10 1.11
N LYS A 140 -6.30 21.11 0.55
CA LYS A 140 -6.21 22.51 1.02
C LYS A 140 -6.41 22.67 2.52
N LEU A 141 -7.08 21.72 3.17
CA LEU A 141 -7.25 21.65 4.63
C LEU A 141 -5.91 21.57 5.42
N PHE A 142 -4.85 20.97 4.86
CA PHE A 142 -3.53 20.82 5.51
C PHE A 142 -2.53 21.91 5.12
N THR A 143 -2.65 22.46 3.91
CA THR A 143 -1.73 23.47 3.37
C THR A 143 -2.14 24.89 3.74
N ASP A 144 -3.40 25.11 4.14
CA ASP A 144 -3.87 26.43 4.47
C ASP A 144 -3.23 26.93 5.79
N ALA A 145 -2.62 28.10 5.73
CA ALA A 145 -1.99 28.72 6.90
C ALA A 145 -3.03 29.03 8.00
N SER A 146 -4.29 29.25 7.60
CA SER A 146 -5.41 29.49 8.51
C SER A 146 -5.69 28.29 9.40
N SER A 147 -5.72 27.07 8.84
CA SER A 147 -6.01 25.85 9.59
C SER A 147 -4.86 25.50 10.54
N ARG A 148 -3.60 25.62 10.09
CA ARG A 148 -2.42 25.41 10.94
C ARG A 148 -2.40 26.36 12.14
N SER A 149 -2.70 27.64 11.92
CA SER A 149 -2.76 28.63 13.00
C SER A 149 -3.88 28.32 14.01
N ILE A 150 -5.07 27.96 13.54
CA ILE A 150 -6.21 27.59 14.41
C ILE A 150 -5.89 26.34 15.25
N GLY A 151 -5.23 25.33 14.68
CA GLY A 151 -4.85 24.14 15.45
C GLY A 151 -3.75 24.40 16.48
N ALA A 152 -2.81 25.30 16.20
CA ALA A 152 -1.82 25.75 17.19
C ALA A 152 -2.49 26.51 18.36
N LEU A 153 -3.44 27.40 18.06
CA LEU A 153 -4.24 28.12 19.05
C LEU A 153 -5.08 27.19 19.93
N ASN A 154 -5.66 26.13 19.35
CA ASN A 154 -6.46 25.15 20.10
C ASN A 154 -5.65 24.00 20.71
N ARG A 155 -4.30 23.99 20.60
CA ARG A 155 -3.43 22.87 20.99
C ARG A 155 -3.89 21.51 20.42
N ILE A 156 -4.44 21.51 19.22
CA ILE A 156 -4.88 20.28 18.53
C ILE A 156 -3.76 19.81 17.62
N ASN A 157 -3.28 18.59 17.86
CA ASN A 157 -2.26 17.96 17.02
C ASN A 157 -2.92 17.50 15.70
N PHE A 158 -2.45 18.02 14.57
CA PHE A 158 -2.99 17.71 13.25
C PHE A 158 -2.63 16.28 12.82
N ASN A 159 -3.41 15.31 13.29
CA ASN A 159 -3.27 13.91 12.93
C ASN A 159 -3.97 13.59 11.61
N THR A 160 -3.41 12.68 10.82
CA THR A 160 -4.05 12.13 9.61
C THR A 160 -5.41 11.50 9.91
N ARG A 161 -5.56 10.88 11.09
CA ARG A 161 -6.83 10.32 11.59
C ARG A 161 -7.88 11.41 11.88
N PHE A 162 -7.43 12.57 12.36
CA PHE A 162 -8.32 13.71 12.58
C PHE A 162 -8.85 14.22 11.24
N VAL A 163 -7.98 14.36 10.24
CA VAL A 163 -8.41 14.84 8.92
C VAL A 163 -9.27 13.84 8.17
N LEU A 164 -8.98 12.55 8.25
CA LEU A 164 -9.89 11.54 7.69
C LEU A 164 -11.29 11.65 8.34
N LYS A 165 -11.35 11.87 9.65
CA LYS A 165 -12.61 12.08 10.38
C LYS A 165 -13.32 13.36 9.91
N THR A 166 -12.58 14.46 9.74
CA THR A 166 -13.12 15.74 9.23
C THR A 166 -13.63 15.61 7.79
N LEU A 167 -12.89 14.91 6.92
CA LEU A 167 -13.28 14.68 5.53
C LEU A 167 -14.57 13.84 5.45
N MET A 168 -14.67 12.80 6.29
CA MET A 168 -15.89 12.00 6.44
C MET A 168 -17.07 12.81 6.96
N THR A 169 -16.85 13.88 7.75
CA THR A 169 -17.95 14.75 8.20
C THR A 169 -18.37 15.81 7.18
N ILE A 170 -17.45 16.31 6.34
CA ILE A 170 -17.75 17.38 5.37
C ILE A 170 -18.43 16.79 4.11
N CYS A 171 -17.85 15.74 3.52
CA CYS A 171 -18.38 15.10 2.31
C CYS A 171 -18.40 13.57 2.48
N PRO A 172 -19.27 13.02 3.37
CA PRO A 172 -19.32 11.59 3.64
C PRO A 172 -19.56 10.76 2.37
N GLY A 173 -20.46 11.22 1.50
CA GLY A 173 -20.85 10.50 0.28
C GLY A 173 -19.69 10.30 -0.70
N THR A 174 -18.94 11.36 -1.00
CA THR A 174 -17.83 11.29 -1.96
C THR A 174 -16.70 10.39 -1.47
N VAL A 175 -16.32 10.51 -0.20
CA VAL A 175 -15.24 9.69 0.40
C VAL A 175 -15.63 8.22 0.41
N LEU A 176 -16.86 7.92 0.84
CA LEU A 176 -17.36 6.56 0.92
C LEU A 176 -17.52 5.94 -0.47
N LEU A 177 -17.99 6.71 -1.47
CA LEU A 177 -18.10 6.24 -2.85
C LEU A 177 -16.73 5.89 -3.43
N VAL A 178 -15.73 6.76 -3.28
CA VAL A 178 -14.36 6.47 -3.77
C VAL A 178 -13.80 5.20 -3.11
N PHE A 179 -14.03 5.03 -1.81
CA PHE A 179 -13.59 3.82 -1.10
C PHE A 179 -14.33 2.57 -1.56
N MET A 180 -15.65 2.65 -1.74
CA MET A 180 -16.46 1.52 -2.21
C MET A 180 -16.09 1.08 -3.64
N VAL A 181 -15.95 2.03 -4.56
CA VAL A 181 -15.58 1.74 -5.96
C VAL A 181 -14.18 1.13 -6.03
N SER A 182 -13.22 1.67 -5.28
CA SER A 182 -11.85 1.12 -5.27
C SER A 182 -11.81 -0.30 -4.71
N LEU A 183 -12.47 -0.56 -3.57
CA LEU A 183 -12.57 -1.91 -3.03
C LEU A 183 -13.28 -2.88 -3.97
N TRP A 184 -14.34 -2.42 -4.64
CA TRP A 184 -15.09 -3.26 -5.58
C TRP A 184 -14.24 -3.68 -6.78
N ILE A 185 -13.45 -2.77 -7.35
CA ILE A 185 -12.52 -3.07 -8.44
C ILE A 185 -11.46 -4.09 -7.99
N ILE A 186 -10.88 -3.88 -6.79
CA ILE A 186 -9.86 -4.79 -6.24
C ILE A 186 -10.45 -6.17 -5.99
N ALA A 187 -11.61 -6.25 -5.34
CA ALA A 187 -12.29 -7.50 -5.04
C ALA A 187 -12.63 -8.27 -6.32
N SER A 188 -13.21 -7.59 -7.31
CA SER A 188 -13.56 -8.19 -8.62
C SER A 188 -12.32 -8.74 -9.32
N TRP A 189 -11.22 -7.99 -9.31
CA TRP A 189 -9.95 -8.44 -9.90
C TRP A 189 -9.37 -9.65 -9.15
N THR A 190 -9.37 -9.63 -7.81
CA THR A 190 -8.87 -10.77 -7.01
C THR A 190 -9.69 -12.04 -7.19
N LEU A 191 -11.02 -11.93 -7.30
CA LEU A 191 -11.91 -13.07 -7.54
C LEU A 191 -11.62 -13.71 -8.91
N ARG A 192 -11.46 -12.90 -9.96
CA ARG A 192 -11.10 -13.38 -11.30
C ARG A 192 -9.76 -14.13 -11.34
N GLN A 193 -8.80 -13.74 -10.50
CA GLN A 193 -7.50 -14.40 -10.39
C GLN A 193 -7.55 -15.70 -9.55
N CYS A 194 -8.63 -15.90 -8.77
CA CYS A 194 -8.83 -17.09 -7.94
C CYS A 194 -9.61 -18.21 -8.66
N GLU A 195 -10.44 -17.87 -9.64
CA GLU A 195 -11.12 -18.82 -10.54
C GLU A 195 -10.10 -19.61 -11.38
#